data_AF-A0A9W6T376-F1
#
_entry.id   AF-A0A9W6T376-F1
#
_cell.length_a   1.000
_cell.length_b   1.000
_cell.length_c   1.000
_cell.angle_alpha   90.00
_cell.angle_beta   90.00
_cell.angle_gamma   90.00
#
_symmetry.space_group_name_H-M   'P 1'
#
loop_
_entity.id
_entity.type
_entity.pdbx_description
1 polymer ?
#
loop_
_entity_poly.entity_id
_entity_poly.type
_entity_poly.pdbx_seq_one_letter_code
_entity_poly.pdbx_strand_id
1 'polypeptide(L)'
;MINFDLLKMEEINNFIHFLSQINHYCNNIQNIYLMLNSLLSPLSTKILDRIESTSKTAQDDFTRREVIDLQKSFISFLLGISNDHLNSIWLTQENKELLVTIINTMLNYSINSLHDPQLMKIALGELGSLIDGLGTGRVIDTQDIFRNDSFVFENVQDILINNSILVCIDLSFKNDKVDIKDAQFRNNVLLEVCRLLRSIAFIGCQSPEAISQRLQNKLKPEDIKPNEETCNNINQLLINNLNFPEDLSRNFIQALVTSNDRQFLKHLTPLITSYRGN
;
A
#
# COMPACT_ATOMS: atom_id res chain seq x y z
N MET A 1 -20.63 -17.03 -20.76
CA MET A 1 -20.07 -15.74 -20.30
C MET A 1 -20.90 -15.30 -19.12
N ILE A 2 -20.35 -15.30 -17.90
CA ILE A 2 -21.07 -14.77 -16.73
C ILE A 2 -21.30 -13.28 -17.00
N ASN A 3 -22.54 -12.84 -16.93
CA ASN A 3 -22.84 -11.42 -17.08
C ASN A 3 -22.50 -10.71 -15.76
N PHE A 4 -21.24 -10.28 -15.63
CA PHE A 4 -20.70 -9.65 -14.43
C PHE A 4 -21.59 -8.50 -13.92
N ASP A 5 -22.24 -7.79 -14.85
CA ASP A 5 -23.06 -6.62 -14.57
C ASP A 5 -24.37 -6.98 -13.85
N LEU A 6 -24.77 -8.26 -13.91
CA LEU A 6 -25.95 -8.81 -13.23
C LEU A 6 -25.63 -9.40 -11.84
N LEU A 7 -24.34 -9.50 -11.47
CA LEU A 7 -23.95 -10.07 -10.18
C LEU A 7 -24.27 -9.11 -9.04
N LYS A 8 -24.70 -9.68 -7.92
CA LYS A 8 -24.81 -8.98 -6.64
C LYS A 8 -23.41 -8.73 -6.07
N MET A 9 -23.27 -7.70 -5.22
CA MET A 9 -21.99 -7.37 -4.58
C MET A 9 -21.43 -8.56 -3.78
N GLU A 10 -22.30 -9.30 -3.09
CA GLU A 10 -21.92 -10.53 -2.36
C GLU A 10 -21.33 -11.60 -3.29
N GLU A 11 -21.90 -11.79 -4.48
CA GLU A 11 -21.40 -12.77 -5.46
C GLU A 11 -20.03 -12.36 -6.02
N ILE A 12 -19.82 -11.05 -6.23
CA ILE A 12 -18.52 -10.51 -6.63
C ILE A 12 -17.50 -10.74 -5.52
N ASN A 13 -17.85 -10.47 -4.25
CA ASN A 13 -16.98 -10.74 -3.10
C ASN A 13 -16.59 -12.22 -3.01
N ASN A 14 -17.56 -13.12 -3.14
CA ASN A 14 -17.31 -14.57 -3.13
C ASN A 14 -16.38 -14.98 -4.27
N PHE A 15 -16.54 -14.40 -5.46
CA PHE A 15 -15.67 -14.65 -6.60
C PHE A 15 -14.23 -14.14 -6.35
N ILE A 16 -14.08 -12.93 -5.80
CA ILE A 16 -12.77 -12.38 -5.41
C ILE A 16 -12.08 -13.30 -4.40
N HIS A 17 -12.78 -13.75 -3.36
CA HIS A 17 -12.22 -14.67 -2.36
C HIS A 17 -11.80 -16.01 -2.94
N PHE A 18 -12.58 -16.56 -3.88
CA PHE A 18 -12.22 -17.77 -4.60
C PHE A 18 -10.93 -17.59 -5.40
N LEU A 19 -10.78 -16.46 -6.10
CA LEU A 19 -9.54 -16.14 -6.83
C LEU A 19 -8.35 -15.94 -5.89
N SER A 20 -8.53 -15.25 -4.76
CA SER A 20 -7.48 -15.13 -3.74
C SER A 20 -6.98 -16.51 -3.29
N GLN A 21 -7.88 -17.46 -3.04
CA GLN A 21 -7.49 -18.81 -2.62
C GLN A 21 -6.73 -19.55 -3.73
N ILE A 22 -7.18 -19.46 -4.99
CA ILE A 22 -6.46 -20.06 -6.11
C ILE A 22 -5.06 -19.50 -6.20
N ASN A 23 -4.92 -18.17 -6.14
CA ASN A 23 -3.61 -17.51 -6.22
C ASN A 23 -2.71 -17.99 -5.09
N HIS A 24 -3.19 -17.99 -3.85
CA HIS A 24 -2.40 -18.42 -2.70
C HIS A 24 -1.89 -19.87 -2.80
N TYR A 25 -2.77 -20.81 -3.14
CA TYR A 25 -2.39 -22.23 -3.17
C TYR A 25 -1.68 -22.67 -4.44
N CYS A 26 -1.84 -21.91 -5.53
CA CYS A 26 -1.31 -22.27 -6.85
C CYS A 26 -0.37 -21.20 -7.43
N ASN A 27 0.18 -20.31 -6.60
CA ASN A 27 1.05 -19.20 -7.03
C ASN A 27 2.22 -19.67 -7.88
N ASN A 28 2.76 -20.87 -7.64
CA ASN A 28 3.90 -21.39 -8.41
C ASN A 28 3.50 -22.14 -9.70
N ILE A 29 2.21 -22.18 -10.06
CA ILE A 29 1.74 -22.88 -11.26
C ILE A 29 1.63 -21.90 -12.43
N GLN A 30 2.44 -22.12 -13.47
CA GLN A 30 2.49 -21.25 -14.65
C GLN A 30 1.12 -21.01 -15.31
N ASN A 31 0.28 -22.04 -15.42
CA ASN A 31 -1.05 -21.87 -16.02
C ASN A 31 -1.96 -20.97 -15.18
N ILE A 32 -1.82 -20.98 -13.86
CA ILE A 32 -2.57 -20.10 -12.95
C ILE A 32 -2.03 -18.68 -13.06
N TYR A 33 -0.72 -18.50 -13.13
CA TYR A 33 -0.11 -17.19 -13.39
C TYR A 33 -0.60 -16.59 -14.71
N LEU A 34 -0.58 -17.35 -15.81
CA LEU A 34 -1.05 -16.88 -17.12
C LEU A 34 -2.55 -16.56 -17.12
N MET A 35 -3.36 -17.40 -16.45
CA MET A 35 -4.78 -17.13 -16.27
C MET A 35 -4.98 -15.82 -15.52
N LEU A 36 -4.32 -15.63 -14.38
CA LEU A 36 -4.40 -14.40 -13.60
C LEU A 36 -3.91 -13.20 -14.40
N ASN A 37 -2.82 -13.34 -15.17
CA ASN A 37 -2.26 -12.25 -15.97
C ASN A 37 -3.28 -11.72 -16.99
N SER A 38 -4.03 -12.63 -17.62
CA SER A 38 -5.08 -12.28 -18.57
C SER A 38 -6.38 -11.77 -17.91
N LEU A 39 -6.62 -12.13 -16.65
CA LEU A 39 -7.87 -11.85 -15.94
C LEU A 39 -7.81 -10.58 -15.08
N LEU A 40 -6.63 -10.24 -14.54
CA LEU A 40 -6.47 -9.23 -13.51
C LEU A 40 -6.96 -7.84 -13.96
N SER A 41 -6.47 -7.35 -15.10
CA SER A 41 -6.90 -6.08 -15.70
C SER A 41 -8.42 -6.01 -15.98
N PRO A 42 -9.03 -6.93 -16.75
CA PRO A 42 -10.45 -6.85 -17.04
C PRO A 42 -11.33 -7.04 -15.81
N LEU A 43 -10.95 -7.89 -14.85
CA LEU A 43 -11.71 -8.07 -13.62
C LEU A 43 -11.65 -6.82 -12.73
N SER A 44 -10.46 -6.28 -12.51
CA SER A 44 -10.27 -5.09 -11.67
C SER A 44 -11.01 -3.89 -12.22
N THR A 45 -10.96 -3.68 -13.54
CA THR A 45 -11.70 -2.60 -14.21
C THR A 45 -13.20 -2.72 -13.92
N LYS A 46 -13.78 -3.91 -14.10
CA LYS A 46 -15.20 -4.13 -13.81
C LYS A 46 -15.56 -3.95 -12.34
N ILE A 47 -14.70 -4.37 -11.42
CA ILE A 47 -14.91 -4.17 -9.98
C ILE A 47 -14.89 -2.67 -9.64
N LEU A 48 -13.91 -1.93 -10.16
CA LEU A 48 -13.78 -0.48 -9.94
C LEU A 48 -14.96 0.28 -10.53
N ASP A 49 -15.37 -0.03 -11.76
CA ASP A 49 -16.55 0.56 -12.40
C ASP A 49 -17.82 0.29 -11.58
N ARG A 50 -17.96 -0.93 -11.05
CA ARG A 50 -19.08 -1.32 -10.20
C ARG A 50 -19.07 -0.57 -8.87
N ILE A 51 -17.91 -0.41 -8.25
CA ILE A 51 -17.74 0.39 -7.03
C ILE A 51 -18.13 1.85 -7.31
N GLU A 52 -17.60 2.45 -8.37
CA GLU A 52 -17.82 3.86 -8.70
C GLU A 52 -19.28 4.15 -9.03
N SER A 53 -19.88 3.37 -9.92
CA SER A 53 -21.29 3.51 -10.30
C SER A 53 -22.22 3.37 -9.10
N THR A 54 -22.02 2.36 -8.26
CA THR A 54 -22.85 2.13 -7.08
C THR A 54 -22.64 3.22 -6.03
N SER A 55 -21.41 3.67 -5.82
CA SER A 55 -21.09 4.77 -4.87
C SER A 55 -21.84 6.05 -5.22
N LYS A 56 -21.95 6.37 -6.51
CA LYS A 56 -22.65 7.57 -7.00
C LYS A 56 -24.16 7.50 -6.81
N THR A 57 -24.74 6.29 -6.85
CA THR A 57 -26.19 6.09 -6.75
C THR A 57 -26.67 5.68 -5.36
N ALA A 58 -25.76 5.34 -4.44
CA ALA A 58 -26.09 4.85 -3.11
C ALA A 58 -26.78 5.93 -2.25
N GLN A 59 -28.09 5.77 -2.03
CA GLN A 59 -28.88 6.68 -1.21
C GLN A 59 -28.96 6.22 0.26
N ASP A 60 -28.94 4.91 0.50
CA ASP A 60 -29.08 4.30 1.81
C ASP A 60 -27.74 3.78 2.37
N ASP A 61 -27.69 3.61 3.69
CA ASP A 61 -26.48 3.18 4.40
C ASP A 61 -26.14 1.70 4.21
N PHE A 62 -27.09 0.87 3.75
CA PHE A 62 -26.83 -0.53 3.48
C PHE A 62 -26.01 -0.66 2.19
N THR A 63 -26.45 -0.04 1.11
CA THR A 63 -25.73 0.00 -0.17
C THR A 63 -24.32 0.60 -0.01
N ARG A 64 -24.17 1.67 0.81
CA ARG A 64 -22.85 2.24 1.10
C ARG A 64 -21.92 1.24 1.80
N ARG A 65 -22.44 0.44 2.74
CA ARG A 65 -21.66 -0.59 3.41
C ARG A 65 -21.24 -1.70 2.45
N GLU A 66 -22.15 -2.16 1.57
CA GLU A 66 -21.81 -3.17 0.56
C GLU A 66 -20.68 -2.70 -0.37
N VAL A 67 -20.69 -1.42 -0.75
CA VAL A 67 -19.60 -0.81 -1.53
C VAL A 67 -18.28 -0.85 -0.77
N ILE A 68 -18.28 -0.44 0.51
CA ILE A 68 -17.08 -0.44 1.35
C ILE A 68 -16.57 -1.88 1.54
N ASP A 69 -17.45 -2.85 1.74
CA ASP A 69 -17.06 -4.25 1.88
C ASP A 69 -16.45 -4.79 0.59
N LEU A 70 -16.99 -4.43 -0.58
CA LEU A 70 -16.39 -4.76 -1.87
C LEU A 70 -15.02 -4.10 -2.07
N GLN A 71 -14.87 -2.82 -1.70
CA GLN A 71 -13.57 -2.14 -1.71
C GLN A 71 -12.55 -2.91 -0.85
N LYS A 72 -12.93 -3.31 0.37
CA LYS A 72 -12.06 -4.04 1.29
C LYS A 72 -11.67 -5.42 0.77
N SER A 73 -12.62 -6.17 0.23
CA SER A 73 -12.36 -7.47 -0.39
C SER A 73 -11.44 -7.35 -1.60
N PHE A 74 -11.66 -6.35 -2.44
CA PHE A 74 -10.82 -6.10 -3.61
C PHE A 74 -9.37 -5.78 -3.20
N ILE A 75 -9.17 -4.84 -2.26
CA ILE A 75 -7.82 -4.49 -1.78
C ILE A 75 -7.14 -5.70 -1.12
N SER A 76 -7.88 -6.51 -0.36
CA SER A 76 -7.35 -7.73 0.25
C SER A 76 -6.88 -8.76 -0.79
N PHE A 77 -7.56 -8.84 -1.93
CA PHE A 77 -7.12 -9.65 -3.06
C PHE A 77 -5.83 -9.13 -3.68
N LEU A 78 -5.68 -7.82 -3.84
CA LEU A 78 -4.45 -7.20 -4.34
C LEU A 78 -3.26 -7.43 -3.39
N LEU A 79 -3.49 -7.27 -2.09
CA LEU A 79 -2.51 -7.61 -1.05
C LEU A 79 -2.09 -9.08 -1.15
N GLY A 80 -3.03 -9.98 -1.46
CA GLY A 80 -2.76 -11.40 -1.70
C GLY A 80 -1.75 -11.61 -2.83
N ILE A 81 -1.88 -10.89 -3.95
CA ILE A 81 -0.92 -10.99 -5.08
C ILE A 81 0.51 -10.67 -4.62
N SER A 82 0.67 -9.58 -3.87
CA SER A 82 1.98 -9.15 -3.36
C SER A 82 2.55 -10.14 -2.33
N ASN A 83 1.71 -10.59 -1.39
CA ASN A 83 2.09 -11.53 -0.33
C ASN A 83 2.42 -12.93 -0.86
N ASP A 84 1.78 -13.35 -1.95
CA ASP A 84 1.98 -14.66 -2.58
C ASP A 84 3.11 -14.66 -3.62
N HIS A 85 3.98 -13.63 -3.61
CA HIS A 85 5.16 -13.51 -4.48
C HIS A 85 4.83 -13.44 -5.98
N LEU A 86 3.76 -12.71 -6.34
CA LEU A 86 3.30 -12.56 -7.73
C LEU A 86 3.42 -11.12 -8.26
N ASN A 87 4.30 -10.30 -7.68
CA ASN A 87 4.47 -8.89 -8.06
C ASN A 87 4.86 -8.69 -9.53
N SER A 88 5.49 -9.67 -10.16
CA SER A 88 5.83 -9.67 -11.59
C SER A 88 4.62 -9.48 -12.50
N ILE A 89 3.44 -9.89 -12.04
CA ILE A 89 2.20 -9.77 -12.81
C ILE A 89 1.83 -8.32 -13.10
N TRP A 90 2.22 -7.39 -12.22
CA TRP A 90 1.93 -5.97 -12.37
C TRP A 90 2.71 -5.31 -13.50
N LEU A 91 3.87 -5.88 -13.85
CA LEU A 91 4.78 -5.29 -14.83
C LEU A 91 4.61 -5.87 -16.24
N THR A 92 3.66 -6.78 -16.43
CA THR A 92 3.32 -7.32 -17.73
C THR A 92 2.62 -6.27 -18.60
N GLN A 93 2.60 -6.49 -19.92
CA GLN A 93 1.96 -5.56 -20.84
C GLN A 93 0.44 -5.46 -20.59
N GLU A 94 -0.17 -6.52 -20.10
CA GLU A 94 -1.61 -6.60 -19.83
C GLU A 94 -2.03 -5.78 -18.60
N ASN A 95 -1.14 -5.61 -17.61
CA ASN A 95 -1.50 -5.07 -16.30
C ASN A 95 -0.77 -3.77 -15.92
N LYS A 96 0.25 -3.32 -16.66
CA LYS A 96 1.03 -2.12 -16.31
C LYS A 96 0.17 -0.85 -16.20
N GLU A 97 -0.83 -0.68 -17.06
CA GLU A 97 -1.78 0.46 -16.97
C GLU A 97 -2.72 0.32 -15.78
N LEU A 98 -3.17 -0.92 -15.49
CA LEU A 98 -3.97 -1.21 -14.31
C LEU A 98 -3.20 -0.86 -13.04
N LEU A 99 -1.91 -1.19 -12.94
CA LEU A 99 -1.08 -0.88 -11.77
C LEU A 99 -1.16 0.60 -11.39
N VAL A 100 -1.03 1.51 -12.36
CA VAL A 100 -1.13 2.97 -12.13
C VAL A 100 -2.53 3.33 -11.61
N THR A 101 -3.56 2.71 -12.15
CA THR A 101 -4.96 2.91 -11.70
C THR A 101 -5.15 2.43 -10.26
N ILE A 102 -4.59 1.28 -9.91
CA ILE A 102 -4.63 0.74 -8.54
C ILE A 102 -3.91 1.66 -7.57
N ILE A 103 -2.70 2.12 -7.89
CA ILE A 103 -1.94 3.05 -7.04
C ILE A 103 -2.76 4.32 -6.78
N ASN A 104 -3.31 4.94 -7.82
CA ASN A 104 -4.13 6.15 -7.68
C ASN A 104 -5.40 5.89 -6.86
N THR A 105 -6.01 4.71 -7.01
CA THR A 105 -7.18 4.30 -6.22
C THR A 105 -6.81 4.16 -4.74
N MET A 106 -5.66 3.55 -4.42
CA MET A 106 -5.21 3.38 -3.05
C MET A 106 -4.88 4.73 -2.41
N LEU A 107 -4.13 5.61 -3.10
CA LEU A 107 -3.85 6.97 -2.66
C LEU A 107 -5.14 7.73 -2.33
N ASN A 108 -6.16 7.62 -3.21
CA ASN A 108 -7.46 8.23 -3.00
C ASN A 108 -8.19 7.66 -1.77
N TYR A 109 -8.25 6.34 -1.59
CA TYR A 109 -8.87 5.73 -0.41
C TYR A 109 -8.13 6.06 0.89
N SER A 110 -6.81 6.20 0.85
CA SER A 110 -6.02 6.60 2.01
C SER A 110 -6.36 8.00 2.51
N ILE A 111 -6.76 8.95 1.66
CA ILE A 111 -7.08 10.33 2.06
C ILE A 111 -8.58 10.55 2.25
N ASN A 112 -9.42 10.03 1.35
CA ASN A 112 -10.82 10.43 1.25
C ASN A 112 -11.80 9.53 2.05
N SER A 113 -11.34 8.40 2.58
CA SER A 113 -12.19 7.44 3.32
C SER A 113 -12.16 7.62 4.84
N LEU A 114 -12.13 8.87 5.34
CA LEU A 114 -12.04 9.18 6.79
C LEU A 114 -13.13 8.55 7.66
N HIS A 115 -14.28 8.20 7.07
CA HIS A 115 -15.39 7.55 7.76
C HIS A 115 -15.18 6.03 7.98
N ASP A 116 -14.18 5.43 7.32
CA ASP A 116 -13.81 4.03 7.47
C ASP A 116 -12.28 3.89 7.63
N PRO A 117 -11.76 4.02 8.87
CA PRO A 117 -10.33 3.88 9.14
C PRO A 117 -9.75 2.51 8.74
N GLN A 118 -10.58 1.48 8.65
CA GLN A 118 -10.13 0.14 8.24
C GLN A 118 -9.86 0.09 6.73
N LEU A 119 -10.68 0.74 5.90
CA LEU A 119 -10.44 0.92 4.46
C LEU A 119 -9.18 1.74 4.21
N MET A 120 -8.98 2.83 4.95
CA MET A 120 -7.75 3.63 4.86
C MET A 120 -6.51 2.79 5.20
N LYS A 121 -6.59 2.01 6.28
CA LYS A 121 -5.50 1.12 6.71
C LYS A 121 -5.11 0.13 5.63
N ILE A 122 -6.07 -0.62 5.07
CA ILE A 122 -5.72 -1.62 4.06
C ILE A 122 -5.25 -1.00 2.75
N ALA A 123 -5.73 0.21 2.38
CA ALA A 123 -5.23 0.95 1.22
C ALA A 123 -3.78 1.39 1.40
N LEU A 124 -3.43 1.90 2.59
CA LEU A 124 -2.03 2.20 2.95
C LEU A 124 -1.16 0.94 2.98
N GLY A 125 -1.71 -0.17 3.48
CA GLY A 125 -1.04 -1.47 3.47
C GLY A 125 -0.71 -1.94 2.05
N GLU A 126 -1.64 -1.79 1.11
CA GLU A 126 -1.41 -2.14 -0.30
C GLU A 126 -0.33 -1.26 -0.94
N LEU A 127 -0.33 0.05 -0.67
CA LEU A 127 0.79 0.92 -1.10
C LEU A 127 2.13 0.43 -0.52
N GLY A 128 2.15 0.00 0.74
CA GLY A 128 3.33 -0.58 1.39
C GLY A 128 3.80 -1.86 0.68
N SER A 129 2.87 -2.79 0.39
CA SER A 129 3.18 -4.02 -0.34
C SER A 129 3.69 -3.77 -1.76
N LEU A 130 3.12 -2.80 -2.47
CA LEU A 130 3.62 -2.38 -3.79
C LEU A 130 5.00 -1.74 -3.69
N ILE A 131 5.29 -0.95 -2.66
CA ILE A 131 6.62 -0.37 -2.43
C ILE A 131 7.65 -1.46 -2.13
N ASP A 132 7.31 -2.44 -1.29
CA ASP A 132 8.20 -3.55 -0.97
C ASP A 132 8.48 -4.43 -2.21
N GLY A 133 7.46 -4.66 -3.05
CA GLY A 133 7.56 -5.49 -4.24
C GLY A 133 8.17 -4.80 -5.46
N LEU A 134 7.86 -3.52 -5.67
CA LEU A 134 8.10 -2.78 -6.91
C LEU A 134 8.82 -1.45 -6.72
N GLY A 135 9.14 -1.03 -5.49
CA GLY A 135 9.71 0.29 -5.20
C GLY A 135 11.05 0.57 -5.89
N THR A 136 11.80 -0.45 -6.29
CA THR A 136 13.04 -0.27 -7.09
C THR A 136 12.77 -0.03 -8.58
N GLY A 137 11.50 -0.05 -9.00
CA GLY A 137 11.08 -0.08 -10.40
C GLY A 137 11.15 -1.48 -11.03
N ARG A 138 11.65 -2.48 -10.31
CA ARG A 138 11.75 -3.89 -10.73
C ARG A 138 11.35 -4.81 -9.59
N VAL A 139 10.97 -6.04 -9.94
CA VAL A 139 10.69 -7.09 -8.95
C VAL A 139 12.01 -7.69 -8.46
N ILE A 140 12.33 -7.43 -7.19
CA ILE A 140 13.53 -7.97 -6.53
C ILE A 140 13.24 -9.21 -5.68
N ASP A 141 11.97 -9.59 -5.53
CA ASP A 141 11.59 -10.76 -4.77
C ASP A 141 12.15 -12.02 -5.42
N THR A 142 12.94 -12.78 -4.66
CA THR A 142 13.55 -14.02 -5.14
C THR A 142 12.57 -15.18 -5.18
N GLN A 143 11.42 -15.04 -4.52
CA GLN A 143 10.38 -16.07 -4.51
C GLN A 143 9.39 -15.92 -5.67
N ASP A 144 9.42 -14.78 -6.38
CA ASP A 144 8.64 -14.58 -7.60
C ASP A 144 9.33 -15.28 -8.78
N ILE A 145 8.88 -16.50 -9.06
CA ILE A 145 9.45 -17.35 -10.12
C ILE A 145 9.13 -16.85 -11.54
N PHE A 146 8.20 -15.91 -11.68
CA PHE A 146 7.80 -15.33 -12.97
C PHE A 146 8.41 -13.95 -13.22
N ARG A 147 9.27 -13.47 -12.32
CA ARG A 147 9.95 -12.19 -12.52
C ARG A 147 10.69 -12.15 -13.85
N ASN A 148 10.63 -10.99 -14.50
CA ASN A 148 11.36 -10.71 -15.72
C ASN A 148 12.07 -9.37 -15.57
N ASP A 149 13.40 -9.40 -15.53
CA ASP A 149 14.23 -8.20 -15.34
C ASP A 149 14.11 -7.18 -16.49
N SER A 150 13.51 -7.59 -17.62
CA SER A 150 13.21 -6.69 -18.75
C SER A 150 11.99 -5.83 -18.49
N PHE A 151 11.11 -6.23 -17.58
CA PHE A 151 9.92 -5.46 -17.23
C PHE A 151 10.25 -4.46 -16.14
N VAL A 152 9.97 -3.19 -16.43
CA VAL A 152 10.30 -2.06 -15.57
C VAL A 152 9.06 -1.20 -15.36
N PHE A 153 8.83 -0.84 -14.10
CA PHE A 153 7.88 0.18 -13.74
C PHE A 153 8.51 1.57 -13.90
N GLU A 154 8.26 2.18 -15.05
CA GLU A 154 8.67 3.55 -15.33
C GLU A 154 7.97 4.52 -14.37
N ASN A 155 8.67 5.59 -13.97
CA ASN A 155 8.16 6.63 -13.08
C ASN A 155 7.69 6.13 -11.70
N VAL A 156 8.21 4.99 -11.23
CA VAL A 156 7.94 4.47 -9.87
C VAL A 156 8.17 5.53 -8.78
N GLN A 157 9.20 6.37 -8.99
CA GLN A 157 9.54 7.45 -8.06
C GLN A 157 8.39 8.45 -7.89
N ASP A 158 7.78 8.88 -8.98
CA ASP A 158 6.74 9.90 -8.93
C ASP A 158 5.37 9.29 -8.61
N ILE A 159 5.01 8.23 -9.32
CA ILE A 159 3.66 7.64 -9.25
C ILE A 159 3.44 6.96 -7.89
N LEU A 160 4.42 6.21 -7.40
CA LEU A 160 4.29 5.41 -6.18
C LEU A 160 4.98 6.07 -4.99
N ILE A 161 6.29 6.34 -5.08
CA ILE A 161 7.08 6.73 -3.90
C ILE A 161 6.72 8.13 -3.40
N ASN A 162 6.87 9.15 -4.26
CA ASN A 162 6.63 10.54 -3.90
C ASN A 162 5.18 10.76 -3.45
N ASN A 163 4.21 10.23 -4.20
CA ASN A 163 2.80 10.32 -3.84
C ASN A 163 2.49 9.61 -2.51
N SER A 164 3.10 8.46 -2.23
CA SER A 164 2.93 7.78 -0.93
C SER A 164 3.49 8.60 0.23
N ILE A 165 4.65 9.24 0.06
CA ILE A 165 5.20 10.15 1.07
C ILE A 165 4.26 11.33 1.30
N LEU A 166 3.70 11.91 0.23
CA LEU A 166 2.74 13.02 0.34
C LEU A 166 1.47 12.61 1.08
N VAL A 167 0.91 11.41 0.82
CA VAL A 167 -0.21 10.87 1.60
C VAL A 167 0.16 10.73 3.08
N CYS A 168 1.34 10.19 3.40
CA CYS A 168 1.82 10.08 4.78
C CYS A 168 1.92 11.46 5.46
N ILE A 169 2.43 12.47 4.74
CA ILE A 169 2.52 13.86 5.21
C ILE A 169 1.13 14.45 5.45
N ASP A 170 0.20 14.26 4.52
CA ASP A 170 -1.14 14.84 4.60
C ASP A 170 -1.93 14.22 5.77
N LEU A 171 -1.92 12.90 5.91
CA LEU A 171 -2.58 12.21 7.02
C LEU A 171 -1.96 12.55 8.38
N SER A 172 -0.64 12.75 8.43
CA SER A 172 0.05 13.06 9.68
C SER A 172 -0.10 14.53 10.05
N PHE A 173 0.16 15.46 9.14
CA PHE A 173 0.40 16.86 9.50
C PHE A 173 -0.61 17.85 8.95
N LYS A 174 -1.16 17.63 7.75
CA LYS A 174 -1.96 18.67 7.06
C LYS A 174 -3.48 18.49 7.14
N ASN A 175 -3.97 17.27 7.36
CA ASN A 175 -5.41 17.02 7.32
C ASN A 175 -6.08 17.33 8.67
N ASP A 176 -6.73 18.48 8.74
CA ASP A 176 -7.42 18.96 9.95
C ASP A 176 -8.62 18.09 10.38
N LYS A 177 -9.18 17.30 9.45
CA LYS A 177 -10.29 16.38 9.76
C LYS A 177 -9.83 15.12 10.49
N VAL A 178 -8.53 14.86 10.52
CA VAL A 178 -7.95 13.70 11.20
C VAL A 178 -7.83 13.99 12.69
N ASP A 179 -8.51 13.19 13.51
CA ASP A 179 -8.33 13.21 14.96
C ASP A 179 -7.25 12.21 15.40
N ILE A 180 -6.09 12.71 15.81
CA ILE A 180 -4.98 11.88 16.33
C ILE A 180 -5.24 11.33 17.73
N LYS A 181 -6.23 11.88 18.46
CA LYS A 181 -6.65 11.41 19.78
C LYS A 181 -7.54 10.17 19.64
N ASP A 182 -8.26 10.02 18.53
CA ASP A 182 -8.99 8.80 18.21
C ASP A 182 -8.04 7.59 18.18
N ALA A 183 -8.37 6.59 18.99
CA ALA A 183 -7.60 5.37 19.11
C ALA A 183 -7.67 4.52 17.84
N GLN A 184 -8.78 4.56 17.08
CA GLN A 184 -8.90 3.82 15.83
C GLN A 184 -7.99 4.45 14.77
N PHE A 185 -8.08 5.76 14.54
CA PHE A 185 -7.18 6.45 13.63
C PHE A 185 -5.71 6.24 14.01
N ARG A 186 -5.33 6.47 15.28
CA ARG A 186 -3.94 6.35 15.74
C ARG A 186 -3.38 4.93 15.60
N ASN A 187 -4.14 3.90 15.97
CA ASN A 187 -3.64 2.52 15.95
C ASN A 187 -3.80 1.80 14.61
N ASN A 188 -4.73 2.23 13.76
CA ASN A 188 -4.95 1.63 12.45
C ASN A 188 -4.26 2.43 11.36
N VAL A 189 -4.62 3.71 11.21
CA VAL A 189 -4.15 4.54 10.09
C VAL A 189 -2.74 5.06 10.34
N LEU A 190 -2.50 5.71 11.48
CA LEU A 190 -1.19 6.32 11.74
C LEU A 190 -0.08 5.27 11.93
N LEU A 191 -0.42 4.10 12.49
CA LEU A 191 0.50 2.96 12.52
C LEU A 191 0.85 2.47 11.10
N GLU A 192 -0.12 2.44 10.19
CA GLU A 192 0.14 2.04 8.80
C GLU A 192 0.92 3.12 8.03
N VAL A 193 0.72 4.41 8.35
CA VAL A 193 1.59 5.50 7.86
C VAL A 193 3.04 5.28 8.28
N CYS A 194 3.28 4.85 9.53
CA CYS A 194 4.63 4.53 10.01
C CYS A 194 5.26 3.40 9.19
N ARG A 195 4.49 2.34 8.91
CA ARG A 195 4.93 1.19 8.11
C ARG A 195 5.22 1.58 6.67
N LEU A 196 4.33 2.35 6.06
CA LEU A 196 4.50 2.84 4.69
C LEU A 196 5.78 3.67 4.55
N LEU A 197 6.01 4.63 5.46
CA LEU A 197 7.25 5.41 5.48
C LEU A 197 8.48 4.51 5.67
N ARG A 198 8.36 3.45 6.47
CA ARG A 198 9.43 2.49 6.68
C ARG A 198 9.71 1.68 5.41
N SER A 199 8.69 1.12 4.76
CA SER A 199 8.84 0.43 3.48
C SER A 199 9.58 1.32 2.47
N ILE A 200 9.24 2.61 2.40
CA ILE A 200 9.93 3.59 1.54
C ILE A 200 11.40 3.78 1.94
N ALA A 201 11.68 3.94 3.24
CA ALA A 201 13.05 4.13 3.75
C ALA A 201 13.96 2.91 3.51
N PHE A 202 13.39 1.73 3.27
CA PHE A 202 14.12 0.48 3.06
C PHE A 202 13.95 -0.10 1.64
N ILE A 203 13.46 0.68 0.66
CA ILE A 203 13.35 0.23 -0.75
C ILE A 203 14.66 -0.33 -1.26
N GLY A 204 14.61 -1.55 -1.81
CA GLY A 204 15.79 -2.23 -2.35
C GLY A 204 16.75 -2.78 -1.29
N CYS A 205 16.46 -2.57 -0.01
CA CYS A 205 17.24 -3.06 1.12
C CYS A 205 16.48 -4.17 1.85
N GLN A 206 17.17 -4.93 2.69
CA GLN A 206 16.50 -5.89 3.57
C GLN A 206 15.83 -5.14 4.72
N SER A 207 14.50 -5.09 4.73
CA SER A 207 13.75 -4.45 5.83
C SER A 207 13.92 -5.23 7.16
N PRO A 208 14.02 -4.54 8.32
CA PRO A 208 14.14 -5.17 9.63
C PRO A 208 13.03 -6.18 9.95
N GLU A 209 11.83 -6.00 9.39
CA GLU A 209 10.66 -6.85 9.69
C GLU A 209 10.62 -8.14 8.86
N ALA A 210 11.20 -8.13 7.65
CA ALA A 210 11.36 -9.32 6.81
C ALA A 210 12.26 -10.38 7.47
N ILE A 211 13.13 -9.97 8.40
CA ILE A 211 14.03 -10.84 9.16
C ILE A 211 13.26 -11.75 10.12
N SER A 212 12.13 -11.28 10.66
CA SER A 212 11.24 -12.08 11.52
C SER A 212 10.67 -13.31 10.80
N GLN A 213 10.50 -13.23 9.48
CA GLN A 213 9.86 -14.28 8.68
C GLN A 213 10.84 -15.11 7.85
N ARG A 214 11.94 -14.52 7.36
CA ARG A 214 12.78 -15.18 6.32
C ARG A 214 14.09 -15.80 6.81
N LEU A 215 14.70 -15.37 7.92
CA LEU A 215 16.02 -15.89 8.32
C LEU A 215 16.29 -15.78 9.83
N GLN A 216 15.94 -16.81 10.61
CA GLN A 216 16.34 -16.85 12.03
C GLN A 216 17.86 -16.98 12.25
N ASN A 217 18.71 -17.23 11.24
CA ASN A 217 20.08 -17.71 11.50
C ASN A 217 21.25 -17.15 10.65
N LYS A 218 21.13 -16.06 9.87
CA LYS A 218 22.27 -15.62 9.01
C LYS A 218 22.61 -14.14 8.91
N LEU A 219 21.81 -13.21 9.44
CA LEU A 219 22.10 -11.78 9.31
C LEU A 219 22.23 -11.14 10.69
N LYS A 220 23.27 -10.32 10.88
CA LYS A 220 23.41 -9.51 12.08
C LYS A 220 22.54 -8.25 11.91
N PRO A 221 21.91 -7.74 12.97
CA PRO A 221 21.16 -6.48 12.92
C PRO A 221 21.96 -5.28 12.38
N GLU A 222 23.29 -5.36 12.45
CA GLU A 222 24.26 -4.35 11.99
C GLU A 222 24.35 -4.21 10.46
N ASP A 223 23.85 -5.20 9.70
CA ASP A 223 23.95 -5.22 8.22
C ASP A 223 22.75 -4.53 7.53
N ILE A 224 21.72 -4.13 8.29
CA ILE A 224 20.49 -3.52 7.77
C ILE A 224 20.70 -2.01 7.66
N LYS A 225 20.98 -1.53 6.45
CA LYS A 225 21.09 -0.10 6.18
C LYS A 225 19.84 0.39 5.44
N PRO A 226 19.31 1.57 5.82
CA PRO A 226 18.25 2.20 5.05
C PRO A 226 18.79 2.64 3.68
N ASN A 227 17.88 2.83 2.75
CA ASN A 227 18.19 3.43 1.46
C ASN A 227 18.39 4.94 1.66
N GLU A 228 19.63 5.41 1.50
CA GLU A 228 19.99 6.82 1.72
C GLU A 228 19.28 7.76 0.76
N GLU A 229 19.04 7.34 -0.50
CA GLU A 229 18.36 8.14 -1.50
C GLU A 229 16.89 8.39 -1.12
N THR A 230 16.17 7.33 -0.71
CA THR A 230 14.76 7.47 -0.32
C THR A 230 14.61 8.19 1.02
N CYS A 231 15.54 8.00 1.95
CA CYS A 231 15.60 8.77 3.19
C CYS A 231 15.81 10.27 2.92
N ASN A 232 16.73 10.61 2.02
CA ASN A 232 16.96 11.99 1.59
C ASN A 232 15.71 12.57 0.91
N ASN A 233 15.01 11.76 0.10
CA ASN A 233 13.76 12.19 -0.52
C ASN A 233 12.65 12.50 0.50
N ILE A 234 12.45 11.63 1.50
CA ILE A 234 11.51 11.89 2.61
C ILE A 234 11.90 13.20 3.33
N ASN A 235 13.18 13.38 3.64
CA ASN A 235 13.70 14.57 4.30
C ASN A 235 13.38 15.85 3.49
N GLN A 236 13.66 15.85 2.19
CA GLN A 236 13.35 16.98 1.30
C GLN A 236 11.86 17.27 1.22
N LEU A 237 11.02 16.23 1.10
CA LEU A 237 9.56 16.42 1.05
C LEU A 237 9.01 16.97 2.37
N LEU A 238 9.53 16.56 3.53
CA LEU A 238 9.15 17.13 4.82
C LEU A 238 9.54 18.62 4.93
N ILE A 239 10.77 18.98 4.54
CA ILE A 239 11.23 20.37 4.55
C ILE A 239 10.36 21.21 3.62
N ASN A 240 10.17 20.77 2.37
CA ASN A 240 9.47 21.56 1.36
C ASN A 240 7.96 21.67 1.62
N ASN A 241 7.32 20.64 2.19
CA ASN A 241 5.87 20.62 2.39
C ASN A 241 5.42 21.16 3.75
N LEU A 242 6.27 21.07 4.77
CA LEU A 242 5.92 21.43 6.14
C LEU A 242 6.78 22.58 6.70
N ASN A 243 7.76 23.06 5.93
CA ASN A 243 8.78 24.00 6.41
C ASN A 243 9.49 23.50 7.67
N PHE A 244 9.70 22.18 7.78
CA PHE A 244 10.43 21.61 8.90
C PHE A 244 11.87 22.15 8.94
N PRO A 245 12.39 22.53 10.11
CA PRO A 245 13.82 22.76 10.28
C PRO A 245 14.62 21.49 9.90
N GLU A 246 15.78 21.66 9.29
CA GLU A 246 16.61 20.52 8.84
C GLU A 246 16.91 19.53 9.97
N ASP A 247 17.24 20.02 11.16
CA ASP A 247 17.53 19.16 12.32
C ASP A 247 16.31 18.35 12.78
N LEU A 248 15.11 18.93 12.67
CA LEU A 248 13.87 18.23 12.99
C LEU A 248 13.58 17.11 11.98
N SER A 249 13.78 17.41 10.69
CA SER A 249 13.62 16.42 9.63
C SER A 249 14.65 15.29 9.74
N ARG A 250 15.92 15.61 10.04
CA ARG A 250 16.97 14.61 10.29
C ARG A 250 16.63 13.72 11.50
N ASN A 251 16.15 14.30 12.59
CA ASN A 251 15.71 13.55 13.77
C ASN A 251 14.53 12.62 13.46
N PHE A 252 13.58 13.08 12.63
CA PHE A 252 12.47 12.25 12.15
C PHE A 252 12.97 11.03 11.37
N ILE A 253 13.87 11.24 10.40
CA ILE A 253 14.44 10.15 9.60
C ILE A 253 15.24 9.18 10.48
N GLN A 254 16.05 9.71 11.41
CA GLN A 254 16.79 8.88 12.35
C GLN A 254 15.82 8.00 13.17
N ALA A 255 14.75 8.58 13.72
CA ALA A 255 13.76 7.83 14.47
C ALA A 255 13.04 6.78 13.61
N LEU A 256 12.73 7.10 12.35
CA LEU A 256 12.09 6.20 11.38
C LEU A 256 12.93 4.95 11.12
N VAL A 257 14.23 5.12 10.89
CA VAL A 257 15.11 4.00 10.53
C VAL A 257 15.53 3.15 11.73
N THR A 258 15.67 3.74 12.93
CA THR A 258 16.17 3.01 14.11
C THR A 258 15.11 2.41 15.02
N SER A 259 13.90 2.96 15.04
CA SER A 259 12.86 2.56 16.01
C SER A 259 11.87 1.60 15.38
N ASN A 260 11.35 0.59 16.09
CA ASN A 260 10.26 -0.23 15.53
C ASN A 260 8.96 0.60 15.32
N ASP A 261 7.99 0.08 14.58
CA ASP A 261 6.77 0.81 14.22
C ASP A 261 6.05 1.47 15.41
N ARG A 262 5.94 0.74 16.52
CA ARG A 262 5.26 1.24 17.73
C ARG A 262 6.05 2.32 18.43
N GLN A 263 7.38 2.22 18.42
CA GLN A 263 8.26 3.25 18.96
C GLN A 263 8.26 4.49 18.06
N PHE A 264 8.30 4.32 16.75
CA PHE A 264 8.21 5.42 15.81
C PHE A 264 6.85 6.12 15.90
N LEU A 265 5.75 5.38 16.02
CA LEU A 265 4.43 5.96 16.27
C LEU A 265 4.38 6.82 17.55
N LYS A 266 5.06 6.38 18.63
CA LYS A 266 5.19 7.16 19.87
C LYS A 266 6.03 8.42 19.69
N HIS A 267 7.00 8.42 18.78
CA HIS A 267 7.76 9.61 18.41
C HIS A 267 6.94 10.55 17.51
N LEU A 268 6.19 10.00 16.56
CA LEU A 268 5.40 10.73 15.57
C LEU A 268 4.20 11.45 16.20
N THR A 269 3.50 10.84 17.15
CA THR A 269 2.27 11.41 17.73
C THR A 269 2.52 12.78 18.39
N PRO A 270 3.49 12.95 19.30
CA PRO A 270 3.80 14.27 19.88
C PRO A 270 4.28 15.29 18.84
N LEU A 271 5.03 14.85 17.83
CA LEU A 271 5.48 15.72 16.75
C LEU A 271 4.31 16.30 15.96
N ILE A 272 3.31 15.47 15.62
CA ILE A 272 2.08 15.92 14.97
C ILE A 272 1.33 16.90 15.87
N THR A 273 1.14 16.57 17.14
CA THR A 273 0.45 17.42 18.11
C THR A 273 1.11 18.81 18.19
N SER A 274 2.43 18.84 18.34
CA SER A 274 3.21 20.08 18.38
C SER A 274 3.14 20.87 17.09
N TYR A 275 3.19 20.21 15.94
CA TYR A 275 3.12 20.87 14.63
C TYR A 275 1.74 21.49 14.37
N ARG A 276 0.67 20.78 14.71
CA ARG A 276 -0.71 21.26 14.55
C ARG A 276 -1.10 22.31 15.61
N GLY A 277 -0.30 22.50 16.65
CA GLY A 277 -0.59 23.41 17.76
C GLY A 277 -1.71 22.93 18.69
N ASN A 278 -1.90 21.60 18.80
CA ASN A 278 -2.96 20.95 19.59
C ASN A 278 -2.50 20.40 20.95
#